data_AF-A0A6N3FBF9-F1
#
_entry.id   AF-A0A6N3FBF9-F1
#
_cell.length_a   1.000
_cell.length_b   1.000
_cell.length_c   1.000
_cell.angle_alpha   90.00
_cell.angle_beta   90.00
_cell.angle_gamma   90.00
#
_symmetry.space_group_name_H-M   'P 1'
#
loop_
_entity.id
_entity.type
_entity.pdbx_description
1 polymer ?
#
loop_
_entity_poly.entity_id
_entity_poly.type
_entity_poly.pdbx_seq_one_letter_code
_entity_poly.pdbx_strand_id
1 'polypeptide(L)'
;MNFVVLEDPRAPLFTQELVEQFPKSSTVGINPRNAKGLIPTLNGSPTLTDNWLVLVDKRVGDTVIAELAGMKTCINVFYAKANNVNYIAALCREHGDCQIVDMLNMDEPSTINYVKTKLNVNESVARELVKRCKCYLPYIEESMLTLKSLQEPITINHVKEYIQKRSETTVFTVFYHLVGLKRKRLSELGLFLYQYRYAYPYIKKRLQKIFTETIKLYKDIELGKLGGDNIKDYLSENKMEVSEYFVRRIVLELHETMTVDELYLHKIIIDKTDNMPTLLSVLERGM
;
A
#
# COMPACT_ATOMS: atom_id res chain seq x y z
N MET A 1 15.30 16.68 17.84
CA MET A 1 14.02 16.42 17.16
C MET A 1 14.04 15.00 16.63
N ASN A 2 13.01 14.20 16.86
CA ASN A 2 13.00 12.79 16.50
C ASN A 2 12.00 12.51 15.36
N PHE A 3 12.45 11.74 14.38
CA PHE A 3 11.61 11.22 13.30
C PHE A 3 11.59 9.70 13.38
N VAL A 4 10.40 9.11 13.31
CA VAL A 4 10.24 7.67 13.12
C VAL A 4 9.74 7.46 11.71
N VAL A 5 10.63 6.94 10.86
CA VAL A 5 10.36 6.70 9.45
C VAL A 5 9.94 5.25 9.29
N LEU A 6 8.76 5.05 8.72
CA LEU A 6 8.28 3.71 8.42
C LEU A 6 9.15 3.10 7.31
N GLU A 7 9.80 1.98 7.61
CA GLU A 7 10.70 1.29 6.71
C GLU A 7 9.93 0.71 5.53
N ASP A 8 10.23 1.25 4.37
CA ASP A 8 9.84 0.77 3.05
C ASP A 8 11.09 0.85 2.16
N PRO A 9 11.21 0.03 1.09
CA PRO A 9 12.22 0.26 0.05
C PRO A 9 12.33 1.71 -0.46
N ARG A 10 11.32 2.56 -0.21
CA ARG A 10 11.20 3.99 -0.57
C ARG A 10 11.44 4.97 0.59
N ALA A 11 11.69 4.49 1.81
CA ALA A 11 12.21 5.29 2.92
C ALA A 11 13.48 6.12 2.60
N PRO A 12 14.30 5.77 1.58
CA PRO A 12 15.42 6.61 1.16
C PRO A 12 15.03 8.02 0.71
N LEU A 13 13.79 8.33 0.30
CA LEU A 13 13.47 9.63 -0.29
C LEU A 13 13.39 10.78 0.73
N PHE A 14 12.63 10.59 1.81
CA PHE A 14 12.61 11.54 2.94
C PHE A 14 14.00 11.64 3.57
N THR A 15 14.66 10.50 3.73
CA THR A 15 16.02 10.47 4.27
C THR A 15 17.00 11.20 3.36
N GLN A 16 16.92 11.05 2.03
CA GLN A 16 17.79 11.73 1.07
C GLN A 16 17.59 13.24 1.11
N GLU A 17 16.34 13.71 1.09
CA GLU A 17 16.04 15.14 1.19
C GLU A 17 16.53 15.75 2.49
N LEU A 18 16.46 14.99 3.59
CA LEU A 18 17.01 15.42 4.87
C LEU A 18 18.54 15.38 4.84
N VAL A 19 19.16 14.32 4.34
CA VAL A 19 20.62 14.18 4.25
C VAL A 19 21.25 15.24 3.35
N GLU A 20 20.59 15.66 2.26
CA GLU A 20 21.07 16.73 1.38
C GLU A 20 21.15 18.10 2.08
N GLN A 21 20.39 18.31 3.17
CA GLN A 21 20.44 19.53 3.97
C GLN A 21 21.60 19.54 4.97
N PHE A 22 22.28 18.40 5.19
CA PHE A 22 23.36 18.29 6.16
C PHE A 22 24.69 17.94 5.47
N PRO A 23 25.81 18.56 5.89
CA PRO A 23 27.12 18.15 5.43
C PRO A 23 27.42 16.73 5.92
N LYS A 24 28.18 15.98 5.11
CA LYS A 24 28.57 14.59 5.44
C LYS A 24 29.28 14.47 6.79
N SER A 25 30.02 15.50 7.20
CA SER A 25 30.72 15.55 8.49
C SER A 25 29.79 15.64 9.71
N SER A 26 28.52 16.02 9.50
CA SER A 26 27.50 16.14 10.55
C SER A 26 26.45 15.02 10.48
N THR A 27 26.66 14.02 9.62
CA THR A 27 25.72 12.91 9.41
C THR A 27 26.34 11.59 9.86
N VAL A 28 25.66 10.84 10.72
CA VAL A 28 26.17 9.59 11.31
C VAL A 28 25.13 8.47 11.19
N GLY A 29 25.59 7.29 10.79
CA GLY A 29 24.77 6.07 10.77
C GLY A 29 25.03 5.19 11.99
N ILE A 30 23.99 4.89 12.76
CA ILE A 30 24.06 4.02 13.94
C ILE A 30 23.42 2.66 13.62
N ASN A 31 24.14 1.60 13.95
CA ASN A 31 23.71 0.22 13.88
C ASN A 31 24.17 -0.53 15.15
N PRO A 32 23.70 -1.78 15.39
CA PRO A 32 24.04 -2.51 16.61
C PRO A 32 25.55 -2.72 16.83
N ARG A 33 26.38 -2.66 15.78
CA ARG A 33 27.82 -2.90 15.87
C ARG A 33 28.61 -1.65 16.29
N ASN A 34 28.14 -0.45 15.94
CA ASN A 34 28.87 0.79 16.16
C ASN A 34 28.24 1.71 17.23
N ALA A 35 27.01 1.42 17.68
CA ALA A 35 26.29 2.22 18.67
C ALA A 35 27.13 2.58 19.90
N LYS A 36 27.76 1.58 20.54
CA LYS A 36 28.57 1.79 21.75
C LYS A 36 29.74 2.75 21.56
N GLY A 37 30.32 2.81 20.35
CA GLY A 37 31.46 3.68 20.06
C GLY A 37 31.06 5.09 19.61
N LEU A 38 29.92 5.23 18.92
CA LEU A 38 29.51 6.50 18.32
C LEU A 38 28.67 7.35 19.25
N ILE A 39 27.79 6.77 20.06
CA ILE A 39 26.88 7.52 20.94
C ILE A 39 27.63 8.53 21.83
N PRO A 40 28.76 8.19 22.49
CA PRO A 40 29.49 9.16 23.31
C PRO A 40 29.96 10.40 22.55
N THR A 41 30.23 10.27 21.24
CA THR A 41 30.71 11.38 20.38
C THR A 41 29.61 12.36 19.99
N LEU A 42 28.33 12.00 20.14
CA LEU A 42 27.18 12.80 19.74
C LEU A 42 26.74 13.82 20.80
N ASN A 43 27.36 13.78 21.99
CA ASN A 43 27.06 14.72 23.08
C ASN A 43 27.52 16.16 22.80
N GLY A 44 28.48 16.36 21.88
CA GLY A 44 28.88 17.69 21.40
C GLY A 44 28.20 18.03 20.06
N SER A 45 28.06 19.31 19.72
CA SER A 45 27.60 19.73 18.39
C SER A 45 28.67 19.43 17.33
N PRO A 46 28.26 19.07 16.10
CA PRO A 46 29.20 18.88 15.00
C PRO A 46 29.80 20.22 14.55
N THR A 47 30.92 20.17 13.81
CA THR A 47 31.71 21.36 13.49
C THR A 47 31.01 22.36 12.57
N LEU A 48 30.11 21.90 11.69
CA LEU A 48 29.53 22.71 10.61
C LEU A 48 28.02 22.95 10.76
N THR A 49 27.37 22.34 11.75
CA THR A 49 25.92 22.46 11.97
C THR A 49 25.62 22.47 13.47
N ASP A 50 24.45 23.01 13.84
CA ASP A 50 24.06 23.06 15.26
C ASP A 50 23.77 21.66 15.83
N ASN A 51 23.31 20.75 14.96
CA ASN A 51 22.87 19.40 15.32
C ASN A 51 23.51 18.34 14.42
N TRP A 52 23.69 17.15 14.99
CA TRP A 52 23.95 15.92 14.24
C TRP A 52 22.69 15.42 13.53
N LEU A 53 22.82 14.95 12.30
CA LEU A 53 21.83 14.08 11.67
C LEU A 53 22.19 12.62 11.95
N VAL A 54 21.34 11.90 12.67
CA VAL A 54 21.61 10.53 13.10
C VAL A 54 20.62 9.58 12.44
N LEU A 55 21.12 8.66 11.62
CA LEU A 55 20.33 7.64 10.93
C LEU A 55 20.44 6.32 11.69
N VAL A 56 19.34 5.85 12.28
CA VAL A 56 19.32 4.72 13.22
C VAL A 56 18.70 3.48 12.59
N ASP A 57 19.49 2.42 12.47
CA ASP A 57 19.07 1.12 11.95
C ASP A 57 17.96 0.50 12.82
N LYS A 58 16.97 -0.11 12.19
CA LYS A 58 15.82 -0.77 12.84
C LYS A 58 16.16 -1.89 13.83
N ARG A 59 17.37 -2.42 13.77
CA ARG A 59 17.85 -3.52 14.63
C ARG A 59 18.46 -3.01 15.94
N VAL A 60 18.58 -1.69 16.08
CA VAL A 60 19.04 -1.06 17.31
C VAL A 60 18.00 -1.29 18.41
N GLY A 61 18.47 -1.72 19.59
CA GLY A 61 17.58 -2.04 20.72
C GLY A 61 17.08 -0.80 21.45
N ASP A 62 16.01 -0.98 22.22
CA ASP A 62 15.24 0.09 22.87
C ASP A 62 16.10 1.01 23.75
N THR A 63 17.09 0.47 24.46
CA THR A 63 18.00 1.25 25.31
C THR A 63 18.75 2.33 24.52
N VAL A 64 19.23 1.98 23.33
CA VAL A 64 19.95 2.93 22.46
C VAL A 64 18.97 3.92 21.83
N ILE A 65 17.76 3.49 21.49
CA ILE A 65 16.72 4.38 20.95
C ILE A 65 16.34 5.43 21.99
N ALA A 66 16.11 5.02 23.24
CA ALA A 66 15.80 5.92 24.36
C ALA A 66 16.95 6.92 24.62
N GLU A 67 18.20 6.43 24.63
CA GLU A 67 19.38 7.29 24.81
C GLU A 67 19.50 8.34 23.71
N LEU A 68 19.36 7.95 22.44
CA LEU A 68 19.41 8.87 21.30
C LEU A 68 18.22 9.84 21.29
N ALA A 69 17.01 9.36 21.59
CA ALA A 69 15.80 10.18 21.58
C ALA A 69 15.86 11.35 22.57
N GLY A 70 16.60 11.19 23.67
CA GLY A 70 16.86 12.24 24.67
C GLY A 70 17.96 13.25 24.29
N MET A 71 18.73 13.01 23.23
CA MET A 71 19.84 13.89 22.83
C MET A 71 19.34 15.14 22.11
N LYS A 72 19.51 16.31 22.75
CA LYS A 72 19.13 17.60 22.18
C LYS A 72 20.05 18.08 21.05
N THR A 73 21.28 17.59 21.01
CA THR A 73 22.28 17.86 19.96
C THR A 73 22.00 17.09 18.66
N CYS A 74 20.96 16.24 18.63
CA CYS A 74 20.69 15.34 17.52
C CYS A 74 19.32 15.59 16.87
N ILE A 75 19.27 15.40 15.56
CA ILE A 75 18.09 15.13 14.77
C ILE A 75 18.14 13.65 14.42
N ASN A 76 17.31 12.85 15.10
CA ASN A 76 17.35 11.40 14.98
C ASN A 76 16.31 10.91 13.98
N VAL A 77 16.69 9.99 13.11
CA VAL A 77 15.83 9.30 12.15
C VAL A 77 15.84 7.81 12.46
N PHE A 78 14.78 7.32 13.08
CA PHE A 78 14.62 5.91 13.45
C PHE A 78 13.85 5.17 12.36
N TYR A 79 14.45 4.15 11.77
CA TYR A 79 13.73 3.26 10.84
C TYR A 79 12.93 2.21 11.62
N ALA A 80 11.62 2.13 11.38
CA ALA A 80 10.75 1.16 12.06
C ALA A 80 9.87 0.41 11.06
N LYS A 81 9.69 -0.90 11.26
CA LYS A 81 8.70 -1.68 10.47
C LYS A 81 7.28 -1.19 10.75
N ALA A 82 6.35 -1.41 9.81
CA ALA A 82 4.95 -1.00 9.94
C ALA A 82 4.27 -1.48 11.24
N ASN A 83 4.56 -2.71 11.69
CA ASN A 83 4.01 -3.25 12.92
C ASN A 83 4.67 -2.72 14.21
N ASN A 84 5.79 -2.00 14.10
CA ASN A 84 6.57 -1.49 15.24
C ASN A 84 6.64 0.05 15.28
N VAL A 85 6.14 0.74 14.25
CA VAL A 85 6.26 2.20 14.11
C VAL A 85 5.67 2.96 15.30
N ASN A 86 4.49 2.54 15.77
CA ASN A 86 3.81 3.20 16.88
C ASN A 86 4.53 2.97 18.22
N TYR A 87 5.13 1.79 18.39
CA TYR A 87 5.90 1.47 19.60
C TYR A 87 7.18 2.31 19.67
N ILE A 88 7.95 2.37 18.58
CA ILE A 88 9.16 3.20 18.51
C ILE A 88 8.82 4.69 18.67
N ALA A 89 7.72 5.15 18.06
CA ALA A 89 7.26 6.52 18.23
C ALA A 89 6.86 6.83 19.68
N ALA A 90 6.18 5.91 20.37
CA ALA A 90 5.86 6.07 21.78
C ALA A 90 7.14 6.18 22.63
N LEU A 91 8.10 5.27 22.41
CA LEU A 91 9.40 5.31 23.09
C LEU A 91 10.16 6.62 22.84
N CYS A 92 10.14 7.14 21.62
CA CYS A 92 10.77 8.43 21.30
C CYS A 92 10.05 9.60 22.01
N ARG A 93 8.71 9.57 22.09
CA ARG A 93 7.91 10.62 22.76
C ARG A 93 8.14 10.70 24.26
N GLU A 94 8.53 9.61 24.90
CA GLU A 94 8.91 9.61 26.32
C GLU A 94 10.17 10.44 26.59
N HIS A 95 11.02 10.66 25.57
CA HIS A 95 12.31 11.32 25.71
C HIS A 95 12.47 12.61 24.88
N GLY A 96 11.52 12.94 23.99
CA GLY A 96 11.50 14.19 23.24
C GLY A 96 10.43 14.25 22.15
N ASP A 97 10.38 15.37 21.42
CA ASP A 97 9.43 15.54 20.31
C ASP A 97 9.67 14.51 19.20
N CYS A 98 8.60 13.82 18.80
CA CYS A 98 8.66 12.75 17.81
C CYS A 98 7.54 12.84 16.77
N GLN A 99 7.93 12.89 15.50
CA GLN A 99 7.03 12.84 14.36
C GLN A 99 7.13 11.49 13.64
N ILE A 100 5.98 10.89 13.32
CA ILE A 100 5.92 9.70 12.46
C ILE A 100 5.87 10.16 11.02
N VAL A 101 6.74 9.60 10.18
CA VAL A 101 6.74 9.82 8.74
C VAL A 101 6.29 8.53 8.07
N ASP A 102 5.02 8.51 7.62
CA ASP A 102 4.44 7.42 6.84
C ASP A 102 4.58 7.72 5.34
N MET A 103 5.57 7.09 4.71
CA MET A 103 5.79 7.19 3.26
C MET A 103 4.93 6.18 2.47
N LEU A 104 4.18 5.29 3.13
CA LEU A 104 3.28 4.33 2.47
C LEU A 104 1.96 4.97 2.08
N ASN A 105 1.43 5.83 2.95
CA ASN A 105 0.09 6.42 2.81
C ASN A 105 0.18 7.94 2.73
N MET A 106 0.94 8.45 1.74
CA MET A 106 0.87 9.87 1.41
C MET A 106 -0.55 10.21 0.94
N ASP A 107 -1.12 11.29 1.48
CA ASP A 107 -2.36 11.83 0.97
C ASP A 107 -2.17 12.39 -0.45
N GLU A 108 -3.28 12.51 -1.19
CA GLU A 108 -3.25 12.96 -2.59
C GLU A 108 -2.56 14.33 -2.77
N PRO A 109 -2.83 15.37 -1.95
CA PRO A 109 -2.11 16.63 -2.00
C PRO A 109 -0.59 16.50 -1.85
N SER A 110 -0.10 15.76 -0.86
CA SER A 110 1.34 15.56 -0.66
C SER A 110 1.96 14.78 -1.81
N THR A 111 1.23 13.80 -2.35
CA THR A 111 1.68 13.01 -3.51
C THR A 111 1.81 13.88 -4.76
N ILE A 112 0.85 14.78 -5.00
CA ILE A 112 0.92 15.75 -6.10
C ILE A 112 2.14 16.66 -5.92
N ASN A 113 2.36 17.19 -4.72
CA ASN A 113 3.50 18.06 -4.44
C ASN A 113 4.84 17.33 -4.65
N TYR A 114 4.93 16.09 -4.19
CA TYR A 114 6.09 15.22 -4.43
C TYR A 114 6.39 15.04 -5.92
N VAL A 115 5.37 14.73 -6.74
CA VAL A 115 5.53 14.60 -8.20
C VAL A 115 5.96 15.93 -8.83
N LYS A 116 5.35 17.05 -8.45
CA LYS A 116 5.72 18.40 -8.95
C LYS A 116 7.21 18.66 -8.74
N THR A 117 7.69 18.44 -7.52
CA THR A 117 9.08 18.69 -7.14
C THR A 117 10.04 17.74 -7.85
N LYS A 118 9.75 16.43 -7.85
CA LYS A 118 10.66 15.42 -8.40
C LYS A 118 10.76 15.43 -9.92
N LEU A 119 9.69 15.80 -10.63
CA LEU A 119 9.69 15.92 -12.09
C LEU A 119 9.92 17.35 -12.58
N ASN A 120 9.93 18.35 -11.69
CA ASN A 120 9.94 19.77 -12.02
C ASN A 120 8.83 20.13 -13.04
N VAL A 121 7.59 19.79 -12.70
CA VAL A 121 6.41 19.99 -13.56
C VAL A 121 5.37 20.87 -12.88
N ASN A 122 4.48 21.45 -13.70
CA ASN A 122 3.32 22.15 -13.16
C ASN A 122 2.34 21.19 -12.48
N GLU A 123 1.40 21.77 -11.73
CA GLU A 123 0.44 21.01 -10.94
C GLU A 123 -0.53 20.18 -11.78
N SER A 124 -0.91 20.66 -12.97
CA SER A 124 -1.86 19.93 -13.81
C SER A 124 -1.26 18.63 -14.36
N VAL A 125 0.02 18.64 -14.75
CA VAL A 125 0.77 17.44 -15.14
C VAL A 125 0.89 16.46 -13.97
N ALA A 126 1.28 16.96 -12.79
CA ALA A 126 1.39 16.12 -11.59
C ALA A 126 0.05 15.48 -11.19
N ARG A 127 -1.05 16.24 -11.21
CA ARG A 127 -2.40 15.74 -10.93
C ARG A 127 -2.82 14.65 -11.91
N GLU A 128 -2.57 14.81 -13.21
CA GLU A 128 -2.89 13.77 -14.20
C GLU A 128 -2.10 12.48 -13.94
N LEU A 129 -0.82 12.58 -13.60
CA LEU A 129 0.01 11.42 -13.27
C LEU A 129 -0.52 10.69 -12.03
N VAL A 130 -0.75 11.43 -10.94
CA VAL A 130 -1.27 10.87 -9.68
C VAL A 130 -2.63 10.21 -9.88
N LYS A 131 -3.52 10.84 -10.65
CA LYS A 131 -4.84 10.31 -11.00
C LYS A 131 -4.75 9.00 -11.78
N ARG A 132 -3.85 8.91 -12.76
CA ARG A 132 -3.62 7.68 -13.54
C ARG A 132 -3.04 6.56 -12.69
N CYS A 133 -2.20 6.90 -11.73
CA CYS A 133 -1.57 5.96 -10.81
C CYS A 133 -2.44 5.61 -9.58
N LYS A 134 -3.59 6.27 -9.40
CA LYS A 134 -4.49 6.09 -8.25
C LYS A 134 -3.77 6.29 -6.90
N CYS A 135 -2.93 7.33 -6.81
CA CYS A 135 -2.10 7.64 -5.62
C CYS A 135 -1.20 6.48 -5.15
N TYR A 136 -0.96 5.47 -5.99
CA TYR A 136 -0.11 4.35 -5.62
C TYR A 136 1.35 4.67 -5.92
N LEU A 137 2.06 5.10 -4.88
CA LEU A 137 3.41 5.64 -4.97
C LEU A 137 4.44 4.74 -5.71
N PRO A 138 4.46 3.40 -5.60
CA PRO A 138 5.40 2.57 -6.37
C PRO A 138 5.24 2.73 -7.88
N TYR A 139 3.98 2.77 -8.34
CA TYR A 139 3.69 2.95 -9.76
C TYR A 139 3.90 4.39 -10.21
N ILE A 140 3.70 5.37 -9.30
CA ILE A 140 4.08 6.76 -9.55
C ILE A 140 5.58 6.86 -9.79
N GLU A 141 6.42 6.21 -8.97
CA GLU A 141 7.88 6.24 -9.13
C GLU A 141 8.35 5.63 -10.44
N GLU A 142 7.86 4.44 -10.80
CA GLU A 142 8.14 3.80 -12.09
C GLU A 142 7.74 4.72 -13.27
N SER A 143 6.57 5.34 -13.15
CA SER A 143 6.07 6.29 -14.15
C SER A 143 6.93 7.55 -14.22
N MET A 144 7.39 8.09 -13.09
CA MET A 144 8.28 9.24 -13.04
C MET A 144 9.63 8.94 -13.68
N LEU A 145 10.21 7.75 -13.44
CA LEU A 145 11.45 7.31 -14.08
C LEU A 145 11.29 7.25 -15.61
N THR A 146 10.16 6.69 -16.08
CA THR A 146 9.82 6.63 -17.51
C THR A 146 9.69 8.03 -18.13
N LEU A 147 9.06 8.97 -17.43
CA LEU A 147 8.91 10.34 -17.93
C LEU A 147 10.22 11.12 -17.89
N LYS A 148 11.08 10.90 -16.88
CA LYS A 148 12.41 11.54 -16.80
C LYS A 148 13.33 11.16 -17.95
N SER A 149 13.17 9.97 -18.54
CA SER A 149 13.99 9.55 -19.68
C SER A 149 13.71 10.29 -20.97
N LEU A 150 12.62 11.06 -21.07
CA LEU A 150 12.25 11.80 -22.29
C LEU A 150 13.18 13.00 -22.59
N GLN A 151 14.02 13.44 -21.63
CA GLN A 151 14.95 14.58 -21.76
C GLN A 151 14.33 15.90 -22.24
N GLU A 152 13.01 16.03 -22.19
CA GLU A 152 12.23 17.19 -22.61
C GLU A 152 11.25 17.63 -21.49
N PRO A 153 10.72 18.87 -21.54
CA PRO A 153 9.67 19.30 -20.61
C PRO A 153 8.45 18.36 -20.66
N ILE A 154 8.12 17.78 -19.50
CA ILE A 154 7.05 16.79 -19.41
C ILE A 154 5.68 17.49 -19.50
N THR A 155 4.86 17.06 -20.45
CA THR A 155 3.50 17.57 -20.67
C THR A 155 2.44 16.56 -20.25
N ILE A 156 1.18 17.01 -20.19
CA ILE A 156 0.03 16.13 -19.94
C ILE A 156 -0.07 15.04 -21.03
N ASN A 157 0.31 15.36 -22.26
CA ASN A 157 0.26 14.40 -23.37
C ASN A 157 1.28 13.27 -23.17
N HIS A 158 2.50 13.58 -22.72
CA HIS A 158 3.50 12.56 -22.38
C HIS A 158 2.98 11.63 -21.28
N VAL A 159 2.34 12.17 -20.25
CA VAL A 159 1.71 11.35 -19.21
C VAL A 159 0.63 10.44 -19.80
N LYS A 160 -0.20 10.95 -20.71
CA LYS A 160 -1.29 10.15 -21.29
C LYS A 160 -0.81 9.05 -22.23
N GLU A 161 0.25 9.32 -22.96
CA GLU A 161 0.84 8.45 -23.98
C GLU A 161 1.68 7.34 -23.35
N TYR A 162 2.60 7.69 -22.44
CA TYR A 162 3.56 6.74 -21.90
C TYR A 162 3.11 6.06 -20.61
N ILE A 163 2.20 6.68 -19.84
CA ILE A 163 1.77 6.12 -18.55
C ILE A 163 0.40 5.50 -18.67
N GLN A 164 0.37 4.16 -18.59
CA GLN A 164 -0.87 3.42 -18.61
C GLN A 164 -1.70 3.70 -17.35
N LYS A 165 -2.98 4.01 -17.53
CA LYS A 165 -3.92 4.19 -16.41
C LYS A 165 -4.03 2.88 -15.63
N ARG A 166 -3.86 2.91 -14.30
CA ARG A 166 -4.08 1.73 -13.46
C ARG A 166 -5.53 1.25 -13.58
N SER A 167 -5.69 -0.07 -13.57
CA SER A 167 -7.01 -0.68 -13.62
C SER A 167 -7.81 -0.33 -12.36
N GLU A 168 -9.08 0.00 -12.53
CA GLU A 168 -10.05 0.14 -11.43
C GLU A 168 -10.61 -1.23 -11.00
N THR A 169 -10.22 -2.29 -11.74
CA THR A 169 -10.55 -3.67 -11.43
C THR A 169 -9.88 -4.09 -10.13
N THR A 170 -10.67 -4.72 -9.27
CA THR A 170 -10.23 -5.36 -8.03
C THR A 170 -10.48 -6.86 -8.08
N VAL A 171 -10.04 -7.60 -7.07
CA VAL A 171 -10.38 -9.03 -6.94
C VAL A 171 -11.90 -9.23 -6.85
N PHE A 172 -12.64 -8.31 -6.23
CA PHE A 172 -14.11 -8.35 -6.22
C PHE A 172 -14.70 -8.14 -7.61
N THR A 173 -14.09 -7.30 -8.45
CA THR A 173 -14.52 -7.12 -9.85
C THR A 173 -14.34 -8.41 -10.64
N VAL A 174 -13.24 -9.14 -10.44
CA VAL A 174 -13.02 -10.46 -11.04
C VAL A 174 -14.08 -11.45 -10.56
N PHE A 175 -14.35 -11.49 -9.25
CA PHE A 175 -15.42 -12.31 -8.67
C PHE A 175 -16.77 -11.99 -9.31
N TYR A 176 -17.19 -10.72 -9.33
CA TYR A 176 -18.48 -10.31 -9.91
C TYR A 176 -18.61 -10.60 -11.42
N HIS A 177 -17.50 -10.63 -12.15
CA HIS A 177 -17.52 -11.07 -13.54
C HIS A 177 -17.75 -12.59 -13.64
N LEU A 178 -17.05 -13.38 -12.82
CA LEU A 178 -17.19 -14.84 -12.78
C LEU A 178 -18.61 -15.28 -12.44
N VAL A 179 -19.27 -14.57 -11.53
CA VAL A 179 -20.64 -14.90 -11.05
C VAL A 179 -21.74 -14.14 -11.79
N GLY A 180 -21.43 -13.52 -12.94
CA GLY A 180 -22.43 -12.86 -13.80
C GLY A 180 -22.95 -11.48 -13.35
N LEU A 181 -22.76 -11.06 -12.09
CA LEU A 181 -23.35 -9.81 -11.55
C LEU A 181 -22.92 -8.50 -12.24
N LYS A 182 -21.63 -8.36 -12.60
CA LYS A 182 -21.08 -7.14 -13.21
C LYS A 182 -19.98 -7.50 -14.21
N ARG A 183 -20.37 -8.11 -15.34
CA ARG A 183 -19.42 -8.52 -16.37
C ARG A 183 -18.63 -7.32 -16.90
N LYS A 184 -17.31 -7.38 -16.75
CA LYS A 184 -16.34 -6.45 -17.37
C LYS A 184 -15.82 -6.95 -18.71
N ARG A 185 -15.26 -6.03 -19.50
CA ARG A 185 -14.53 -6.37 -20.74
C ARG A 185 -13.29 -7.20 -20.39
N LEU A 186 -13.00 -8.23 -21.17
CA LEU A 186 -11.86 -9.11 -20.95
C LEU A 186 -10.52 -8.37 -20.96
N SER A 187 -10.38 -7.33 -21.79
CA SER A 187 -9.18 -6.49 -21.79
C SER A 187 -8.92 -5.79 -20.46
N GLU A 188 -9.97 -5.35 -19.74
CA GLU A 188 -9.83 -4.73 -18.41
C GLU A 188 -9.39 -5.73 -17.34
N LEU A 189 -9.91 -6.96 -17.42
CA LEU A 189 -9.57 -8.06 -16.51
C LEU A 189 -8.16 -8.59 -16.80
N GLY A 190 -7.81 -8.77 -18.07
CA GLY A 190 -6.48 -9.16 -18.52
C GLY A 190 -5.42 -8.16 -18.08
N LEU A 191 -5.70 -6.85 -18.21
CA LEU A 191 -4.79 -5.81 -17.71
C LEU A 191 -4.59 -5.90 -16.20
N PHE A 192 -5.65 -6.08 -15.43
CA PHE A 192 -5.55 -6.29 -13.98
C PHE A 192 -4.69 -7.52 -13.64
N LEU A 193 -5.00 -8.65 -14.25
CA LEU A 193 -4.26 -9.89 -14.03
C LEU A 193 -2.77 -9.76 -14.41
N TYR A 194 -2.46 -9.04 -15.49
CA TYR A 194 -1.10 -8.76 -15.92
C TYR A 194 -0.34 -7.83 -14.95
N GLN A 195 -1.01 -6.79 -14.46
CA GLN A 195 -0.44 -5.86 -13.45
C GLN A 195 -0.07 -6.57 -12.16
N TYR A 196 -0.81 -7.62 -11.78
CA TYR A 196 -0.57 -8.41 -10.57
C TYR A 196 0.03 -9.79 -10.87
N ARG A 197 0.67 -10.00 -12.03
CA ARG A 197 1.19 -11.33 -12.45
C ARG A 197 2.11 -12.00 -11.43
N TYR A 198 2.98 -11.24 -10.76
CA TYR A 198 3.88 -11.76 -9.73
C TYR A 198 3.19 -11.99 -8.38
N ALA A 199 2.02 -11.37 -8.17
CA ALA A 199 1.17 -11.55 -7.00
C ALA A 199 -0.04 -12.44 -7.30
N TYR A 200 -0.01 -13.25 -8.37
CA TYR A 200 -1.10 -14.15 -8.73
C TYR A 200 -1.53 -15.09 -7.59
N PRO A 201 -0.62 -15.70 -6.79
CA PRO A 201 -1.02 -16.52 -5.64
C PRO A 201 -1.90 -15.76 -4.63
N TYR A 202 -1.66 -14.47 -4.46
CA TYR A 202 -2.49 -13.61 -3.61
C TYR A 202 -3.89 -13.41 -4.20
N ILE A 203 -4.00 -13.18 -5.51
CA ILE A 203 -5.30 -13.06 -6.20
C ILE A 203 -6.09 -14.35 -6.05
N LYS A 204 -5.49 -15.51 -6.34
CA LYS A 204 -6.13 -16.83 -6.20
C LYS A 204 -6.63 -17.03 -4.77
N LYS A 205 -5.77 -16.86 -3.77
CA LYS A 205 -6.12 -17.00 -2.35
C LYS A 205 -7.27 -16.06 -1.95
N ARG A 206 -7.27 -14.83 -2.43
CA ARG A 206 -8.32 -13.86 -2.13
C ARG A 206 -9.65 -14.22 -2.81
N LEU A 207 -9.64 -14.66 -4.07
CA LEU A 207 -10.84 -15.17 -4.74
C LEU A 207 -11.45 -16.37 -4.01
N GLN A 208 -10.61 -17.34 -3.60
CA GLN A 208 -11.05 -18.49 -2.83
C GLN A 208 -11.73 -18.10 -1.51
N LYS A 209 -11.15 -17.12 -0.79
CA LYS A 209 -11.74 -16.57 0.43
C LYS A 209 -13.13 -15.96 0.14
N ILE A 210 -13.24 -15.14 -0.91
CA ILE A 210 -14.51 -14.53 -1.32
C ILE A 210 -15.55 -15.59 -1.64
N PHE A 211 -15.24 -16.61 -2.45
CA PHE A 211 -16.19 -17.70 -2.73
C PHE A 211 -16.63 -18.44 -1.47
N THR A 212 -15.70 -18.72 -0.55
CA THR A 212 -16.00 -19.40 0.72
C THR A 212 -16.96 -18.57 1.57
N GLU A 213 -16.73 -17.26 1.66
CA GLU A 213 -17.61 -16.33 2.37
C GLU A 213 -18.98 -16.24 1.70
N THR A 214 -19.04 -16.14 0.36
CA THR A 214 -20.31 -16.13 -0.39
C THR A 214 -21.11 -17.40 -0.16
N ILE A 215 -20.49 -18.58 -0.23
CA ILE A 215 -21.14 -19.87 0.02
C ILE A 215 -21.71 -19.92 1.44
N LYS A 216 -20.99 -19.40 2.44
CA LYS A 216 -21.50 -19.29 3.80
C LYS A 216 -22.75 -18.40 3.85
N LEU A 217 -22.68 -17.21 3.25
CA LEU A 217 -23.82 -16.28 3.21
C LEU A 217 -25.04 -16.93 2.57
N TYR A 218 -24.86 -17.65 1.46
CA TYR A 218 -25.93 -18.38 0.79
C TYR A 218 -26.62 -19.40 1.69
N LYS A 219 -25.84 -20.23 2.40
CA LYS A 219 -26.42 -21.19 3.35
C LYS A 219 -27.22 -20.49 4.44
N ASP A 220 -26.77 -19.34 4.91
CA ASP A 220 -27.49 -18.58 5.93
C ASP A 220 -28.74 -17.90 5.36
N ILE A 221 -28.77 -17.54 4.07
CA ILE A 221 -29.99 -17.09 3.37
C ILE A 221 -30.99 -18.24 3.27
N GLU A 222 -30.56 -19.41 2.80
CA GLU A 222 -31.42 -20.60 2.66
C GLU A 222 -31.99 -21.09 4.00
N LEU A 223 -31.24 -20.91 5.09
CA LEU A 223 -31.68 -21.22 6.46
C LEU A 223 -32.56 -20.13 7.07
N GLY A 224 -32.85 -19.03 6.36
CA GLY A 224 -33.66 -17.90 6.84
C GLY A 224 -32.98 -17.06 7.93
N LYS A 225 -31.66 -17.18 8.10
CA LYS A 225 -30.88 -16.41 9.08
C LYS A 225 -30.43 -15.05 8.53
N LEU A 226 -30.31 -14.93 7.21
CA LEU A 226 -29.88 -13.73 6.53
C LEU A 226 -30.90 -13.33 5.45
N GLY A 227 -31.43 -12.12 5.57
CA GLY A 227 -32.36 -11.49 4.64
C GLY A 227 -31.93 -10.06 4.31
N GLY A 228 -32.68 -9.37 3.45
CA GLY A 228 -32.36 -7.99 3.04
C GLY A 228 -32.52 -6.94 4.15
N ASP A 229 -33.33 -7.27 5.15
CA ASP A 229 -33.74 -6.47 6.29
C ASP A 229 -32.78 -6.55 7.48
N ASN A 230 -32.13 -7.69 7.70
CA ASN A 230 -31.28 -7.95 8.87
C ASN A 230 -29.76 -7.93 8.60
N ILE A 231 -29.31 -7.45 7.42
CA ILE A 231 -27.90 -7.49 6.99
C ILE A 231 -26.95 -6.81 8.00
N LYS A 232 -27.35 -5.66 8.54
CA LYS A 232 -26.50 -4.87 9.46
C LYS A 232 -26.27 -5.63 10.76
N ASP A 233 -27.35 -6.16 11.34
CA ASP A 233 -27.29 -6.90 12.59
C ASP A 233 -26.50 -8.19 12.40
N TYR A 234 -26.77 -8.92 11.32
CA TYR A 234 -26.05 -10.14 10.96
C TYR A 234 -24.53 -9.93 10.83
N LEU A 235 -24.10 -8.83 10.18
CA LEU A 235 -22.68 -8.49 10.05
C LEU A 235 -22.02 -8.17 11.38
N SER A 236 -22.73 -7.47 12.27
CA SER A 236 -22.23 -7.13 13.60
C SER A 236 -22.00 -8.37 14.47
N GLU A 237 -22.93 -9.33 14.41
CA GLU A 237 -22.88 -10.57 15.18
C GLU A 237 -21.81 -11.54 14.68
N ASN A 238 -21.66 -11.65 13.35
CA ASN A 238 -20.78 -12.65 12.73
C ASN A 238 -19.34 -12.15 12.48
N LYS A 239 -19.04 -10.88 12.79
CA LYS A 239 -17.71 -10.25 12.63
C LYS A 239 -17.06 -10.52 11.27
N MET A 240 -17.83 -10.46 10.19
CA MET A 240 -17.31 -10.75 8.86
C MET A 240 -16.45 -9.60 8.32
N GLU A 241 -15.38 -9.93 7.60
CA GLU A 241 -14.49 -8.95 6.95
C GLU A 241 -15.05 -8.33 5.65
N VAL A 242 -16.26 -8.73 5.23
CA VAL A 242 -16.89 -8.25 4.00
C VAL A 242 -17.70 -6.99 4.26
N SER A 243 -17.78 -6.10 3.26
CA SER A 243 -18.57 -4.88 3.38
C SER A 243 -20.07 -5.16 3.32
N GLU A 244 -20.87 -4.31 3.97
CA GLU A 244 -22.34 -4.35 3.86
C GLU A 244 -22.79 -4.30 2.40
N TYR A 245 -22.12 -3.49 1.58
CA TYR A 245 -22.37 -3.42 0.14
C TYR A 245 -22.21 -4.77 -0.54
N PHE A 246 -21.14 -5.52 -0.24
CA PHE A 246 -20.93 -6.84 -0.80
C PHE A 246 -22.07 -7.80 -0.42
N VAL A 247 -22.42 -7.89 0.87
CA VAL A 247 -23.49 -8.79 1.34
C VAL A 247 -24.83 -8.44 0.71
N ARG A 248 -25.18 -7.14 0.60
CA ARG A 248 -26.39 -6.69 -0.10
C ARG A 248 -26.45 -7.22 -1.53
N ARG A 249 -25.34 -7.17 -2.28
CA ARG A 249 -25.29 -7.67 -3.67
C ARG A 249 -25.48 -9.19 -3.71
N ILE A 250 -24.95 -9.92 -2.74
CA ILE A 250 -25.16 -11.37 -2.64
C ILE A 250 -26.63 -11.68 -2.38
N VAL A 251 -27.22 -11.08 -1.35
CA VAL A 251 -28.60 -11.33 -0.90
C VAL A 251 -29.62 -10.91 -1.95
N LEU A 252 -29.46 -9.71 -2.52
CA LEU A 252 -30.49 -9.08 -3.36
C LEU A 252 -30.31 -9.33 -4.87
N GLU A 253 -29.13 -9.74 -5.33
CA GLU A 253 -28.86 -9.87 -6.76
C GLU A 253 -28.31 -11.25 -7.12
N LEU A 254 -27.30 -11.75 -6.39
CA LEU A 254 -26.68 -13.03 -6.75
C LEU A 254 -27.60 -14.20 -6.45
N HIS A 255 -28.23 -14.19 -5.27
CA HIS A 255 -29.10 -15.27 -4.81
C HIS A 255 -30.24 -15.60 -5.77
N GLU A 256 -30.74 -14.61 -6.52
CA GLU A 256 -31.79 -14.82 -7.52
C GLU A 256 -31.28 -15.43 -8.82
N THR A 257 -29.98 -15.31 -9.11
CA THR A 257 -29.41 -15.60 -10.43
C THR A 257 -28.45 -16.78 -10.44
N MET A 258 -28.03 -17.28 -9.26
CA MET A 258 -27.04 -18.32 -9.16
C MET A 258 -27.29 -19.21 -7.94
N THR A 259 -27.06 -20.51 -8.12
CA THR A 259 -27.22 -21.55 -7.11
C THR A 259 -25.94 -21.74 -6.27
N VAL A 260 -26.10 -22.40 -5.13
CA VAL A 260 -24.96 -22.79 -4.28
C VAL A 260 -24.01 -23.76 -5.00
N ASP A 261 -24.55 -24.67 -5.81
CA ASP A 261 -23.74 -25.63 -6.56
C ASP A 261 -22.88 -24.94 -7.62
N GLU A 262 -23.40 -23.92 -8.30
CA GLU A 262 -22.63 -23.09 -9.23
C GLU A 262 -21.50 -22.33 -8.50
N LEU A 263 -21.76 -21.80 -7.30
CA LEU A 263 -20.71 -21.21 -6.47
C LEU A 263 -19.58 -22.20 -6.15
N TYR A 264 -19.92 -23.44 -5.77
CA TYR A 264 -18.93 -24.48 -5.53
C TYR A 264 -18.15 -24.84 -6.79
N LEU A 265 -18.83 -24.94 -7.94
CA LEU A 265 -18.20 -25.22 -9.21
C LEU A 265 -17.16 -24.14 -9.56
N HIS A 266 -17.54 -22.86 -9.46
CA HIS A 266 -16.60 -21.75 -9.67
C HIS A 266 -15.42 -21.82 -8.69
N LYS A 267 -15.67 -22.10 -7.41
CA LYS A 267 -14.59 -22.26 -6.43
C LYS A 267 -13.62 -23.38 -6.82
N ILE A 268 -14.11 -24.54 -7.23
CA ILE A 268 -13.28 -25.67 -7.69
C ILE A 268 -12.49 -25.30 -8.94
N ILE A 269 -13.09 -24.59 -9.89
CA ILE A 269 -12.39 -24.12 -11.09
C ILE A 269 -11.24 -23.20 -10.69
N ILE A 270 -11.48 -22.22 -9.82
CA ILE A 270 -10.44 -21.32 -9.31
C ILE A 270 -9.34 -22.09 -8.56
N ASP A 271 -9.70 -23.08 -7.75
CA ASP A 271 -8.75 -23.94 -7.03
C ASP A 271 -7.81 -24.66 -8.01
N LYS A 272 -8.32 -25.06 -9.18
CA LYS A 272 -7.56 -25.72 -10.26
C LYS A 272 -6.80 -24.74 -11.18
N THR A 273 -7.01 -23.43 -11.06
CA THR A 273 -6.22 -22.45 -11.83
C THR A 273 -4.86 -22.25 -11.18
N ASP A 274 -3.79 -22.72 -11.84
CA ASP A 274 -2.43 -22.66 -11.27
C ASP A 274 -1.65 -21.42 -11.70
N ASN A 275 -2.11 -20.74 -12.74
CA ASN A 275 -1.45 -19.57 -13.28
C ASN A 275 -2.47 -18.57 -13.87
N MET A 276 -1.96 -17.37 -14.12
CA MET A 276 -2.73 -16.24 -14.64
C MET A 276 -3.37 -16.52 -16.00
N PRO A 277 -2.66 -17.07 -17.01
CA PRO A 277 -3.28 -17.45 -18.29
C PRO A 277 -4.48 -18.38 -18.15
N THR A 278 -4.40 -19.39 -17.27
CA THR A 278 -5.52 -20.30 -17.03
C THR A 278 -6.73 -19.56 -16.44
N LEU A 279 -6.51 -18.66 -15.48
CA LEU A 279 -7.61 -17.83 -14.94
C LEU A 279 -8.23 -16.94 -16.02
N LEU A 280 -7.42 -16.35 -16.90
CA LEU A 280 -7.96 -15.54 -18.01
C LEU A 280 -8.84 -16.38 -18.95
N SER A 281 -8.44 -17.61 -19.27
CA SER A 281 -9.25 -18.52 -20.10
C SER A 281 -10.59 -18.90 -19.43
N VAL A 282 -10.63 -18.96 -18.10
CA VAL A 282 -11.88 -19.16 -17.34
C VAL A 282 -12.78 -17.95 -17.46
N LEU A 283 -12.22 -16.73 -17.37
CA LEU A 283 -12.96 -15.49 -17.53
C LEU A 283 -13.52 -15.34 -18.96
N GLU A 284 -12.76 -15.73 -19.97
CA GLU A 284 -13.20 -15.69 -21.38
C GLU A 284 -14.43 -16.55 -21.65
N ARG A 285 -14.49 -17.72 -21.01
CA ARG A 285 -15.60 -18.65 -21.19
C ARG A 285 -16.90 -18.18 -20.58
N GLY A 286 -16.86 -17.14 -19.73
CA GLY A 286 -18.01 -16.44 -19.17
C GLY A 286 -19.19 -17.37 -18.90
N MET A 287 -18.98 -18.36 -18.01
CA MET A 287 -20.03 -19.27 -17.59
C MET A 287 -21.20 -18.48 -16.99
#